data_AF-A0A7S0J2T8-F1
#
_entry.id   AF-A0A7S0J2T8-F1
#
_cell.length_a   1.000
_cell.length_b   1.000
_cell.length_c   1.000
_cell.angle_alpha   90.00
_cell.angle_beta   90.00
_cell.angle_gamma   90.00
#
_symmetry.space_group_name_H-M   'P 1'
#
loop_
_entity.id
_entity.type
_entity.pdbx_description
1 polymer ?
#
loop_
_entity_poly.entity_id
_entity_poly.type
_entity_poly.pdbx_seq_one_letter_code
_entity_poly.pdbx_strand_id
1 'polypeptide(L)'
;PLSFGQAFFLLPDADRVTLATEMARSGVQGQVYSLSPTCGGPAFLVYYSPAFMRQSVDNAYAALRVLAEVYRAARLLYPLSEQDGGSVTVYIDQLKAAGSATDVCSAMGNGVLWLLVRKSDCEAVVRRCALFESAQLV
;
A
#
# COMPACT_ATOMS: atom_id res chain seq x y z
N PRO A 1 8.77 -9.68 19.23
CA PRO A 1 8.01 -8.95 18.18
C PRO A 1 6.51 -9.24 18.23
N LEU A 2 5.69 -8.21 18.02
CA LEU A 2 4.23 -8.37 17.93
C LEU A 2 3.86 -9.12 16.66
N SER A 3 2.85 -9.98 16.72
CA SER A 3 2.27 -10.54 15.49
C SER A 3 1.58 -9.44 14.68
N PHE A 4 1.40 -9.65 13.37
CA PHE A 4 0.64 -8.71 12.53
C PHE A 4 -0.80 -8.49 13.03
N GLY A 5 -1.44 -9.53 13.55
CA GLY A 5 -2.78 -9.41 14.14
C GLY A 5 -2.79 -8.52 15.38
N GLN A 6 -1.80 -8.67 16.28
CA GLN A 6 -1.68 -7.81 17.46
C GLN A 6 -1.33 -6.37 17.07
N ALA A 7 -0.39 -6.19 16.13
CA ALA A 7 0.03 -4.88 15.65
C ALA A 7 -1.12 -4.12 14.98
N PHE A 8 -2.02 -4.81 14.28
CA PHE A 8 -3.19 -4.20 13.63
C PHE A 8 -4.11 -3.49 14.62
N PHE A 9 -4.34 -4.06 15.81
CA PHE A 9 -5.18 -3.44 16.84
C PHE A 9 -4.52 -2.23 17.52
N LEU A 10 -3.20 -2.09 17.39
CA LEU A 10 -2.48 -0.92 17.89
C LEU A 10 -2.43 0.23 16.88
N LEU A 11 -2.84 0.00 15.62
CA LEU A 11 -2.84 1.03 14.59
C LEU A 11 -3.81 2.17 14.93
N PRO A 12 -3.48 3.42 14.53
CA PRO A 12 -4.45 4.50 14.51
C PRO A 12 -5.71 4.08 13.74
N ASP A 13 -6.87 4.59 14.16
CA ASP A 13 -8.16 4.20 13.58
C ASP A 13 -8.19 4.40 12.06
N ALA A 14 -7.62 5.50 11.56
CA ALA A 14 -7.53 5.75 10.12
C ALA A 14 -6.77 4.64 9.38
N ASP A 15 -5.63 4.16 9.91
CA ASP A 15 -4.82 3.09 9.29
C ASP A 15 -5.57 1.76 9.34
N ARG A 16 -6.19 1.47 10.48
CA ARG A 16 -6.97 0.25 10.67
C ARG A 16 -8.18 0.19 9.73
N VAL A 17 -8.92 1.29 9.60
CA VAL A 17 -10.08 1.40 8.70
C VAL A 17 -9.66 1.29 7.24
N THR A 18 -8.58 1.96 6.82
CA THR A 18 -8.07 1.84 5.45
C THR A 18 -7.74 0.39 5.11
N LEU A 19 -6.93 -0.28 5.94
CA LEU A 19 -6.54 -1.66 5.69
C LEU A 19 -7.76 -2.61 5.68
N ALA A 20 -8.64 -2.50 6.67
CA ALA A 20 -9.83 -3.35 6.77
C ALA A 20 -10.74 -3.19 5.54
N THR A 21 -10.99 -1.95 5.13
CA THR A 21 -11.88 -1.65 4.01
C THR A 21 -11.27 -2.12 2.69
N GLU A 22 -10.02 -1.76 2.42
CA GLU A 22 -9.40 -2.04 1.12
C GLU A 22 -9.08 -3.52 0.93
N MET A 23 -8.70 -4.24 2.00
CA MET A 23 -8.50 -5.69 1.95
C MET A 23 -9.82 -6.48 1.88
N ALA A 24 -10.96 -5.88 2.22
CA ALA A 24 -12.28 -6.50 2.11
C ALA A 24 -12.94 -6.32 0.73
N ARG A 25 -12.33 -5.53 -0.18
CA ARG A 25 -12.85 -5.35 -1.55
C ARG A 25 -12.52 -6.57 -2.41
N SER A 26 -13.54 -7.17 -3.02
CA SER A 26 -13.40 -8.40 -3.82
C SER A 26 -12.95 -8.12 -5.26
N GLY A 27 -13.31 -6.97 -5.83
CA GLY A 27 -13.14 -6.69 -7.26
C GLY A 27 -14.14 -7.42 -8.15
N VAL A 28 -15.09 -8.14 -7.57
CA VAL A 28 -16.16 -8.84 -8.32
C VAL A 28 -17.47 -8.11 -8.09
N GLN A 29 -18.13 -7.72 -9.18
CA GLN A 29 -19.37 -6.95 -9.11
C GLN A 29 -20.45 -7.72 -8.33
N GLY A 30 -21.08 -7.05 -7.37
CA GLY A 30 -22.12 -7.63 -6.52
C GLY A 30 -21.62 -8.59 -5.43
N GLN A 31 -20.31 -8.90 -5.37
CA GLN A 31 -19.75 -9.76 -4.32
C GLN A 31 -19.26 -8.94 -3.13
N VAL A 32 -19.77 -9.26 -1.94
CA VAL A 32 -19.32 -8.70 -0.65
C VAL A 32 -19.08 -9.83 0.36
N TYR A 33 -18.13 -9.64 1.27
CA TYR A 33 -17.93 -10.57 2.39
C TYR A 33 -18.94 -10.28 3.51
N SER A 34 -19.57 -11.31 4.06
CA SER A 34 -20.61 -11.16 5.10
C SER A 34 -20.10 -10.50 6.38
N LEU A 35 -18.86 -10.76 6.78
CA LEU A 35 -18.26 -10.22 8.01
C LEU A 35 -17.62 -8.83 7.83
N SER A 36 -17.35 -8.43 6.59
CA SER A 36 -16.72 -7.15 6.24
C SER A 36 -17.33 -6.60 4.95
N PRO A 37 -18.60 -6.19 4.96
CA PRO A 37 -19.30 -5.80 3.74
C PRO A 37 -18.69 -4.52 3.18
N THR A 38 -18.05 -4.63 2.01
CA THR A 38 -17.47 -3.49 1.29
C THR A 38 -17.78 -3.63 -0.19
N CYS A 39 -18.39 -2.61 -0.79
CA CYS A 39 -18.79 -2.58 -2.20
C CYS A 39 -18.02 -1.53 -3.00
N GLY A 40 -18.07 -1.63 -4.33
CA GLY A 40 -17.38 -0.74 -5.26
C GLY A 40 -15.92 -1.13 -5.49
N GLY A 41 -15.34 -0.54 -6.53
CA GLY A 41 -14.00 -0.86 -7.01
C GLY A 41 -13.21 0.36 -7.50
N PRO A 42 -12.03 0.12 -8.09
CA PRO A 42 -11.42 -1.20 -8.23
C PRO A 42 -10.91 -1.74 -6.89
N ALA A 43 -10.79 -3.07 -6.77
CA ALA A 43 -10.02 -3.69 -5.69
C ALA A 43 -8.52 -3.61 -5.98
N PHE A 44 -7.69 -3.68 -4.95
CA PHE A 44 -6.24 -3.55 -5.11
C PHE A 44 -5.52 -4.86 -4.80
N LEU A 45 -4.81 -5.39 -5.80
CA LEU A 45 -3.81 -6.43 -5.62
C LEU A 45 -2.46 -5.77 -5.34
N VAL A 46 -2.08 -5.64 -4.07
CA VAL A 46 -0.76 -5.10 -3.70
C VAL A 46 0.31 -6.19 -3.85
N TYR A 47 0.94 -6.22 -5.03
CA TYR A 47 1.91 -7.24 -5.40
C TYR A 47 3.25 -7.03 -4.68
N TYR A 48 3.83 -8.12 -4.17
CA TYR A 48 4.94 -8.18 -3.20
C TYR A 48 4.62 -7.81 -1.75
N SER A 49 3.38 -7.44 -1.40
CA SER A 49 3.03 -7.15 0.00
C SER A 49 3.36 -8.28 0.99
N PRO A 50 3.14 -9.59 0.70
CA PRO A 50 3.51 -10.64 1.65
C PRO A 50 5.02 -10.77 1.85
N ALA A 51 5.81 -10.51 0.80
CA ALA A 51 7.27 -10.55 0.87
C ALA A 51 7.83 -9.39 1.70
N PHE A 52 7.33 -8.17 1.47
CA PHE A 52 7.67 -6.98 2.25
C PHE A 52 7.29 -7.14 3.73
N MET A 53 6.08 -7.66 4.02
CA MET A 53 5.66 -7.95 5.39
C MET A 53 6.58 -8.97 6.07
N ARG A 54 7.01 -10.01 5.36
CA ARG A 54 7.95 -11.00 5.89
C ARG A 54 9.32 -10.40 6.25
N GLN A 55 9.80 -9.42 5.48
CA GLN A 55 11.04 -8.69 5.81
C GLN A 55 10.87 -7.73 6.99
N SER A 56 9.63 -7.48 7.42
CA SER A 56 9.29 -6.49 8.44
C SER A 56 8.70 -7.12 9.70
N VAL A 57 8.94 -8.41 9.93
CA VAL A 57 8.42 -9.15 11.11
C VAL A 57 8.85 -8.54 12.44
N ASP A 58 10.02 -7.90 12.47
CA ASP A 58 10.53 -7.24 13.68
C ASP A 58 9.79 -5.94 13.99
N ASN A 59 9.12 -5.35 12.99
CA ASN A 59 8.33 -4.14 13.12
C ASN A 59 7.03 -4.22 12.29
N ALA A 60 6.16 -5.15 12.68
CA ALA A 60 4.87 -5.36 12.05
C ALA A 60 4.00 -4.09 12.02
N TYR A 61 4.10 -3.26 13.06
CA TYR A 61 3.38 -1.98 13.15
C TYR A 61 3.77 -1.03 12.01
N ALA A 62 5.07 -0.79 11.80
CA ALA A 62 5.53 0.08 10.72
C ALA A 62 5.15 -0.47 9.34
N ALA A 63 5.25 -1.80 9.14
CA ALA A 63 4.86 -2.42 7.87
C ALA A 63 3.38 -2.22 7.52
N LEU A 64 2.49 -2.39 8.50
CA LEU A 64 1.07 -2.15 8.30
C LEU A 64 0.77 -0.68 7.97
N ARG A 65 1.48 0.27 8.60
CA ARG A 65 1.34 1.70 8.28
C ARG A 65 1.81 2.03 6.86
N VAL A 66 2.93 1.45 6.41
CA VAL A 66 3.39 1.60 5.02
C VAL A 66 2.34 1.07 4.05
N LEU A 67 1.76 -0.10 4.32
CA LEU A 67 0.69 -0.64 3.47
C LEU A 67 -0.56 0.24 3.48
N ALA A 68 -0.96 0.78 4.63
CA ALA A 68 -2.10 1.70 4.71
C ALA A 68 -1.89 2.93 3.79
N GLU A 69 -0.68 3.50 3.78
CA GLU A 69 -0.35 4.60 2.87
C GLU A 69 -0.36 4.19 1.39
N VAL A 70 0.13 2.98 1.06
CA VAL A 70 0.05 2.45 -0.31
C VAL A 70 -1.41 2.36 -0.77
N TYR A 71 -2.31 1.87 0.09
CA TYR A 71 -3.74 1.79 -0.24
C TYR A 71 -4.39 3.17 -0.40
N ARG A 72 -4.06 4.14 0.46
CA ARG A 72 -4.56 5.52 0.31
C ARG A 72 -4.09 6.15 -0.98
N ALA A 73 -2.80 6.05 -1.27
CA ALA A 73 -2.23 6.56 -2.51
C ALA A 73 -2.86 5.87 -3.74
N ALA A 74 -3.10 4.55 -3.67
CA ALA A 74 -3.78 3.83 -4.75
C ALA A 74 -5.21 4.34 -4.95
N ARG A 75 -5.94 4.61 -3.86
CA ARG A 75 -7.31 5.15 -3.93
C ARG A 75 -7.36 6.57 -4.49
N LEU A 76 -6.31 7.39 -4.30
CA LEU A 76 -6.19 8.69 -4.97
C LEU A 76 -5.99 8.55 -6.48
N LEU A 77 -5.25 7.55 -6.94
CA LEU A 77 -5.01 7.29 -8.37
C LEU A 77 -6.17 6.57 -9.06
N TYR A 78 -6.92 5.76 -8.30
CA TYR A 78 -8.07 4.96 -8.74
C TYR A 78 -9.23 5.19 -7.77
N PRO A 79 -9.97 6.29 -7.96
CA PRO A 79 -11.10 6.63 -7.12
C PRO A 79 -12.13 5.50 -7.03
N LEU A 80 -12.86 5.49 -5.92
CA LEU A 80 -13.93 4.51 -5.73
C LEU A 80 -15.06 4.74 -6.75
N SER A 81 -15.50 3.67 -7.39
CA SER A 81 -16.63 3.65 -8.31
C SER A 81 -17.55 2.48 -7.97
N GLU A 82 -18.86 2.72 -7.95
CA GLU A 82 -19.86 1.67 -7.68
C GLU A 82 -20.11 0.79 -8.91
N GLN A 83 -19.80 1.31 -10.11
CA GLN A 83 -20.06 0.63 -11.38
C GLN A 83 -18.87 -0.18 -11.86
N ASP A 84 -17.66 0.15 -11.40
CA ASP A 84 -16.44 -0.50 -11.86
C ASP A 84 -16.13 -1.74 -11.01
N GLY A 85 -16.31 -2.91 -11.62
CA GLY A 85 -15.69 -4.14 -11.17
C GLY A 85 -14.20 -4.20 -11.57
N GLY A 86 -13.52 -5.26 -11.13
CA GLY A 86 -12.14 -5.54 -11.48
C GLY A 86 -11.13 -5.15 -10.40
N SER A 87 -9.86 -5.25 -10.78
CA SER A 87 -8.72 -5.08 -9.89
C SER A 87 -7.61 -4.27 -10.53
N VAL A 88 -6.95 -3.44 -9.73
CA VAL A 88 -5.71 -2.76 -10.06
C VAL A 88 -4.57 -3.47 -9.35
N THR A 89 -3.50 -3.79 -10.07
CA THR A 89 -2.26 -4.32 -9.49
C THR A 89 -1.36 -3.16 -9.08
N VAL A 90 -0.98 -3.15 -7.80
CA VAL A 90 -0.08 -2.15 -7.22
C VAL A 90 1.26 -2.82 -6.92
N TYR A 91 2.28 -2.50 -7.71
CA TYR A 91 3.62 -3.04 -7.57
C TYR A 91 4.41 -2.27 -6.51
N ILE A 92 4.82 -2.97 -5.45
CA ILE A 92 5.67 -2.41 -4.39
C ILE A 92 7.06 -3.06 -4.34
N ASP A 93 7.57 -3.54 -5.47
CA ASP A 93 8.86 -4.22 -5.60
C ASP A 93 10.02 -3.37 -5.08
N GLN A 94 9.98 -2.04 -5.30
CA GLN A 94 11.02 -1.13 -4.79
C GLN A 94 10.99 -0.97 -3.27
N LEU A 95 9.81 -1.00 -2.64
CA LEU A 95 9.71 -1.03 -1.17
C LEU A 95 10.29 -2.33 -0.63
N LYS A 96 9.93 -3.46 -1.25
CA LYS A 96 10.49 -4.79 -0.93
C LYS A 96 12.02 -4.85 -1.13
N ALA A 97 12.55 -4.14 -2.13
CA ALA A 97 13.98 -4.09 -2.40
C ALA A 97 14.73 -3.18 -1.41
N ALA A 98 14.05 -2.16 -0.86
CA ALA A 98 14.63 -1.26 0.13
C ALA A 98 14.83 -1.88 1.51
N GLY A 99 14.18 -3.01 1.80
CA GLY A 99 14.40 -3.78 3.02
C GLY A 99 13.15 -3.84 3.91
N SER A 100 13.36 -3.75 5.21
CA SER A 100 12.29 -3.76 6.21
C SER A 100 11.51 -2.44 6.19
N ALA A 101 10.33 -2.43 6.82
CA ALA A 101 9.56 -1.21 7.02
C ALA A 101 10.36 -0.12 7.76
N THR A 102 11.26 -0.49 8.68
CA THR A 102 12.15 0.46 9.36
C THR A 102 13.09 1.14 8.37
N ASP A 103 13.65 0.39 7.41
CA ASP A 103 14.54 0.93 6.37
C ASP A 103 13.77 1.89 5.44
N VAL A 104 12.56 1.47 5.02
CA VAL A 104 11.65 2.28 4.19
C VAL A 104 11.31 3.60 4.88
N CYS A 105 10.92 3.57 6.15
CA CYS A 105 10.58 4.77 6.92
C CYS A 105 11.78 5.69 7.15
N SER A 106 12.97 5.12 7.38
CA SER A 106 14.19 5.89 7.62
C SER A 106 14.74 6.55 6.36
N ALA A 107 14.39 6.04 5.16
CA ALA A 107 14.87 6.55 3.89
C ALA A 107 14.53 8.04 3.66
N MET A 108 13.42 8.55 4.20
CA MET A 108 13.08 9.98 4.12
C MET A 108 14.12 10.88 4.79
N GLY A 109 14.72 10.43 5.90
CA GLY A 109 15.82 11.15 6.56
C GLY A 109 17.06 11.28 5.67
N ASN A 110 17.19 10.41 4.67
CA ASN A 110 18.27 10.42 3.68
C ASN A 110 17.86 11.09 2.36
N GLY A 111 16.78 11.89 2.36
CA GLY A 111 16.32 12.59 1.17
C GLY A 111 15.67 11.68 0.12
N VAL A 112 15.13 10.52 0.52
CA VAL A 112 14.41 9.62 -0.39
C VAL A 112 12.90 9.76 -0.20
N LEU A 113 12.18 9.95 -1.29
CA LEU A 113 10.72 9.90 -1.34
C LEU A 113 10.24 8.62 -2.03
N TRP A 114 9.09 8.14 -1.58
CA TRP A 114 8.36 7.04 -2.18
C TRP A 114 7.10 7.60 -2.84
N LEU A 115 7.00 7.44 -4.15
CA LEU A 115 5.85 7.92 -4.93
C LEU A 115 5.10 6.73 -5.52
N LEU A 116 3.78 6.71 -5.37
CA LEU A 116 2.96 5.79 -6.16
C LEU A 116 2.60 6.45 -7.49
N VAL A 117 2.91 5.77 -8.59
CA VAL A 117 2.72 6.31 -9.94
C VAL A 117 1.81 5.39 -10.74
N ARG A 118 0.74 5.96 -11.29
CA ARG A 118 -0.16 5.28 -12.23
C ARG A 118 0.60 4.95 -13.52
N LYS A 119 0.52 3.69 -13.97
CA LYS A 119 1.13 3.20 -15.21
C LYS A 119 0.10 2.94 -16.29
N SER A 120 -1.06 2.43 -15.90
CA SER A 120 -2.20 2.19 -16.78
C SER A 120 -3.50 2.30 -15.98
N ASP A 121 -4.61 1.91 -16.59
CA ASP A 121 -5.91 1.83 -15.91
C ASP A 121 -6.00 0.68 -14.91
N CYS A 122 -5.11 -0.32 -15.01
CA CYS A 122 -5.09 -1.48 -14.14
C CYS A 122 -3.76 -1.67 -13.39
N GLU A 123 -2.79 -0.77 -13.52
CA GLU A 123 -1.47 -0.91 -12.91
C GLU A 123 -0.90 0.39 -12.36
N ALA A 124 -0.36 0.33 -11.13
CA ALA A 124 0.47 1.37 -10.54
C ALA A 124 1.72 0.78 -9.89
N VAL A 125 2.76 1.59 -9.75
CA VAL A 125 4.05 1.16 -9.19
C VAL A 125 4.60 2.18 -8.20
N VAL A 126 5.18 1.69 -7.11
CA VAL A 126 5.95 2.53 -6.19
C VAL A 126 7.34 2.80 -6.77
N ARG A 127 7.68 4.08 -6.88
CA ARG A 127 9.00 4.56 -7.31
C ARG A 127 9.73 5.24 -6.18
N ARG A 128 11.01 4.95 -6.08
CA ARG A 128 11.98 5.70 -5.29
C ARG A 128 12.42 6.96 -6.06
N CYS A 129 12.40 8.10 -5.39
CA CYS A 129 12.87 9.38 -5.91
C CYS A 129 13.80 10.05 -4.89
N ALA A 130 14.83 10.75 -5.37
CA ALA A 130 15.65 11.62 -4.50
C ALA A 130 15.01 13.01 -4.42
N LEU A 131 14.95 13.59 -3.22
CA LEU A 131 14.48 14.97 -2.97
C LEU A 131 15.41 16.00 -3.62
N PHE A 132 16.69 15.70 -3.67
CA PHE A 132 17.72 16.54 -4.28
C PHE A 132 18.47 15.71 -5.31
N GLU A 133 17.92 15.62 -6.51
CA GLU A 133 18.72 15.30 -7.68
C GLU A 133 19.48 16.57 -8.03
N SER A 134 20.80 16.58 -7.85
CA SER A 134 21.64 17.62 -8.43
C SER A 134 21.35 17.64 -9.93
N ALA A 135 20.64 18.66 -10.39
CA ALA A 135 20.51 18.93 -11.81
C ALA A 135 21.94 19.08 -12.35
N GLN A 136 22.46 18.04 -13.01
CA GLN A 136 23.55 18.21 -13.94
C GLN A 136 22.96 19.00 -15.11
N LEU A 137 22.94 20.32 -14.95
CA LEU A 137 22.91 21.27 -16.04
C LEU A 137 24.18 21.01 -16.85
N VAL A 138 24.02 20.29 -17.95
CA VAL A 138 25.01 20.22 -19.04
C VAL A 138 24.77 21.41 -19.96
#